data_AF-A0AAU8JGU4-F1
#
_entry.id   AF-A0AAU8JGU4-F1
#
_cell.length_a   1.000
_cell.length_b   1.000
_cell.length_c   1.000
_cell.angle_alpha   90.00
_cell.angle_beta   90.00
_cell.angle_gamma   90.00
#
_symmetry.space_group_name_H-M   'P 1'
#
loop_
_entity.id
_entity.type
_entity.pdbx_description
1 polymer ?
#
loop_
_entity_poly.entity_id
_entity_poly.type
_entity_poly.pdbx_seq_one_letter_code
_entity_poly.pdbx_strand_id
1 'polypeptide(L)'
;MQITLEISDEAIAQASQLSDADWLREIAIAQRLGTRIALFQQELITLGRGSKIARMHPIEFQQLLASRGICIHYDVEEFEEDIQHLRDRGWL
;
A
#
# COMPACT_ATOMS: atom_id res chain seq x y z
N MET A 1 34.84 1.49 -12.20
CA MET A 1 34.74 2.24 -10.93
C MET A 1 34.28 1.24 -9.88
N GLN A 2 35.06 1.02 -8.83
CA GLN A 2 34.77 0.01 -7.80
C GLN A 2 34.56 0.75 -6.48
N ILE A 3 33.41 0.52 -5.83
CA ILE A 3 33.09 1.10 -4.53
C ILE A 3 33.12 -0.05 -3.53
N THR A 4 34.00 0.07 -2.54
CA THR A 4 34.07 -0.85 -1.40
C THR A 4 33.24 -0.27 -0.27
N LEU A 5 32.23 -1.01 0.17
CA LEU A 5 31.41 -0.67 1.34
C LEU A 5 31.85 -1.55 2.51
N GLU A 6 32.37 -0.93 3.56
CA GLU A 6 32.68 -1.59 4.82
C GLU A 6 31.41 -1.56 5.70
N ILE A 7 30.86 -2.74 5.98
CA ILE A 7 29.72 -2.92 6.87
C ILE A 7 30.23 -3.67 8.10
N SER A 8 30.05 -3.09 9.30
CA SER A 8 30.51 -3.70 10.56
C SER A 8 29.74 -5.00 10.88
N ASP A 9 30.44 -6.00 11.42
CA ASP A 9 29.84 -7.30 11.78
C ASP A 9 28.68 -7.18 12.77
N GLU A 10 28.67 -6.17 13.66
CA GLU A 10 27.54 -5.89 14.55
C GLU A 10 26.26 -5.50 13.79
N ALA A 11 26.38 -4.77 12.68
CA ALA A 11 25.23 -4.37 11.87
C ALA A 11 24.64 -5.58 11.13
N ILE A 12 25.49 -6.53 10.73
CA ILE A 12 25.07 -7.81 10.13
C ILE A 12 24.41 -8.71 11.18
N ALA A 13 24.97 -8.77 12.39
CA ALA A 13 24.42 -9.53 13.52
C ALA A 13 23.04 -9.02 13.98
N GLN A 14 22.78 -7.71 13.87
CA GLN A 14 21.47 -7.14 14.19
C GLN A 14 20.42 -7.38 13.08
N ALA A 15 20.87 -7.51 11.82
CA ALA A 15 19.99 -7.82 10.68
C ALA A 15 19.60 -9.31 10.60
N SER A 16 20.31 -10.20 11.29
CA SER A 16 20.20 -11.66 11.17
C SER A 16 19.19 -12.32 12.13
N GLN A 17 18.14 -11.61 12.53
CA GLN A 17 17.01 -12.23 13.24
C GLN A 17 16.02 -12.96 12.31
N LEU A 18 16.12 -12.78 10.99
CA LEU A 18 15.28 -13.49 10.01
C LEU A 18 16.12 -14.52 9.24
N SER A 19 15.68 -15.77 9.23
CA SER A 19 16.29 -16.82 8.41
C SER A 19 16.09 -16.55 6.91
N ASP A 20 16.89 -17.17 6.04
CA ASP A 20 16.70 -17.06 4.58
C ASP A 20 15.27 -17.40 4.12
N ALA A 21 14.62 -18.33 4.83
CA ALA A 21 13.23 -18.71 4.59
C ALA A 21 12.24 -17.60 4.98
N ASP A 22 12.53 -16.87 6.07
CA ASP A 22 11.72 -15.73 6.51
C ASP A 22 11.88 -14.56 5.53
N TRP A 23 13.09 -14.32 5.02
CA TRP A 23 13.34 -13.33 3.97
C TRP A 23 12.58 -13.62 2.68
N LEU A 24 12.62 -14.86 2.20
CA LEU A 24 11.86 -15.27 1.01
C LEU A 24 10.35 -15.16 1.23
N ARG A 25 9.87 -15.45 2.43
CA ARG A 25 8.47 -15.28 2.82
C ARG A 25 8.05 -13.82 2.78
N GLU A 26 8.85 -12.93 3.35
CA GLU A 26 8.61 -11.48 3.33
C GLU A 26 8.59 -10.92 1.90
N ILE A 27 9.53 -11.33 1.04
CA ILE A 27 9.56 -10.92 -0.37
C ILE A 27 8.31 -11.41 -1.12
N ALA A 28 7.86 -12.64 -0.88
CA ALA A 28 6.65 -13.18 -1.49
C ALA A 28 5.38 -12.46 -1.01
N ILE A 29 5.32 -12.09 0.28
CA ILE A 29 4.24 -11.27 0.84
C ILE A 29 4.26 -9.88 0.20
N ALA A 30 5.43 -9.25 0.08
CA ALA A 30 5.62 -7.94 -0.52
C ALA A 30 5.24 -7.92 -2.01
N GLN A 31 5.67 -8.90 -2.81
CA GLN A 31 5.27 -9.04 -4.21
C GLN A 31 3.74 -9.19 -4.35
N ARG A 32 3.16 -10.08 -3.54
CA ARG A 32 1.72 -10.32 -3.56
C ARG A 32 0.93 -9.06 -3.22
N LEU A 33 1.45 -8.25 -2.30
CA LEU A 33 0.87 -6.97 -1.92
C LEU A 33 1.01 -5.94 -3.05
N GLY A 34 2.17 -5.88 -3.69
CA GLY A 34 2.43 -5.03 -4.85
C GLY A 34 1.48 -5.29 -6.01
N THR A 35 1.19 -6.56 -6.35
CA THR A 35 0.23 -6.90 -7.41
C THR A 35 -1.18 -6.39 -7.09
N ARG A 36 -1.60 -6.45 -5.82
CA ARG A 36 -2.94 -6.02 -5.40
C ARG A 36 -3.10 -4.52 -5.48
N ILE A 37 -2.05 -3.82 -5.04
CA ILE A 37 -1.97 -2.37 -5.11
C ILE A 37 -2.01 -1.93 -6.58
N ALA A 38 -1.23 -2.56 -7.46
CA ALA A 38 -1.24 -2.25 -8.88
C ALA A 38 -2.61 -2.48 -9.54
N LEU A 39 -3.30 -3.57 -9.21
CA LEU A 39 -4.67 -3.84 -9.68
C LEU A 39 -5.68 -2.80 -9.17
N PHE A 40 -5.53 -2.34 -7.92
CA PHE A 40 -6.38 -1.29 -7.36
C PHE A 40 -6.15 0.06 -8.07
N GLN A 41 -4.88 0.43 -8.31
CA GLN A 41 -4.52 1.66 -9.03
C GLN A 41 -4.97 1.68 -10.49
N GLN A 42 -5.13 0.50 -11.11
CA GLN A 42 -5.68 0.36 -12.46
C GLN A 42 -7.21 0.27 -12.47
N GLU A 43 -7.88 0.50 -11.34
CA GLU A 43 -9.33 0.39 -11.16
C GLU A 43 -9.91 -0.99 -11.53
N LEU A 44 -9.05 -2.02 -11.63
CA LEU A 44 -9.46 -3.40 -11.95
C LEU A 44 -10.09 -4.10 -10.76
N ILE A 45 -9.84 -3.62 -9.55
CA ILE A 45 -10.45 -4.10 -8.31
C ILE A 45 -10.84 -2.93 -7.40
N THR A 46 -11.97 -3.04 -6.72
CA THR A 46 -12.39 -2.04 -5.72
C THR A 46 -11.56 -2.13 -4.45
N LEU A 47 -11.59 -1.07 -3.61
CA LEU A 47 -10.94 -1.07 -2.30
C LEU A 47 -11.34 -2.28 -1.44
N GLY A 48 -12.64 -2.60 -1.39
CA GLY A 48 -13.16 -3.74 -0.64
C GLY A 48 -12.75 -5.11 -1.21
N ARG A 49 -12.51 -5.19 -2.52
CA ARG A 49 -11.95 -6.40 -3.16
C ARG A 49 -10.45 -6.50 -2.87
N GLY A 50 -9.73 -5.38 -2.95
CA GLY A 50 -8.32 -5.25 -2.60
C GLY A 50 -8.02 -5.68 -1.17
N SER A 51 -8.79 -5.21 -0.19
CA SER A 51 -8.64 -5.56 1.23
C SER A 51 -8.94 -7.03 1.52
N LYS A 52 -10.02 -7.59 0.95
CA LYS A 52 -10.35 -9.02 1.08
C LYS A 52 -9.26 -9.92 0.50
N ILE A 53 -8.78 -9.54 -0.69
CA ILE A 53 -7.66 -10.24 -1.32
C ILE A 53 -6.43 -10.09 -0.40
N ALA A 54 -6.11 -8.87 0.05
CA ALA A 54 -5.06 -8.51 1.03
C ALA A 54 -5.11 -9.33 2.33
N ARG A 55 -6.28 -9.90 2.68
CA ARG A 55 -6.57 -10.48 4.01
C ARG A 55 -6.32 -9.46 5.12
N MET A 56 -6.64 -8.20 4.83
CA MET A 56 -6.51 -7.06 5.73
C MET A 56 -7.89 -6.49 6.00
N HIS A 57 -8.04 -5.86 7.16
CA HIS A 57 -9.21 -5.02 7.38
C HIS A 57 -9.20 -3.85 6.36
N PRO A 58 -10.36 -3.37 5.87
CA PRO A 58 -10.41 -2.27 4.90
C PRO A 58 -9.59 -1.03 5.30
N ILE A 59 -9.62 -0.67 6.59
CA ILE A 59 -8.86 0.46 7.14
C ILE A 59 -7.34 0.24 7.06
N GLU A 60 -6.86 -0.97 7.38
CA GLU A 60 -5.42 -1.30 7.28
C GLU A 60 -4.95 -1.23 5.83
N PHE A 61 -5.79 -1.69 4.90
CA PHE A 61 -5.50 -1.60 3.47
C PHE A 61 -5.47 -0.14 2.98
N GLN A 62 -6.37 0.74 3.47
CA GLN A 62 -6.32 2.17 3.18
C GLN A 62 -5.05 2.83 3.73
N GLN A 63 -4.66 2.53 4.97
CA GLN A 63 -3.42 3.04 5.56
C GLN A 63 -2.19 2.61 4.76
N LEU A 64 -2.19 1.35 4.28
CA LEU A 64 -1.13 0.82 3.42
C LEU A 64 -1.05 1.58 2.09
N LEU A 65 -2.18 1.89 1.47
CA LEU A 65 -2.24 2.70 0.25
C LEU A 65 -1.73 4.12 0.52
N ALA A 66 -2.20 4.76 1.60
CA ALA A 66 -1.78 6.10 2.01
C ALA A 66 -0.27 6.19 2.30
N SER A 67 0.30 5.19 3.00
CA SER A 67 1.75 5.11 3.27
C SER A 67 2.62 5.03 2.00
N ARG A 68 2.01 4.62 0.88
CA ARG A 68 2.64 4.53 -0.44
C ARG A 68 2.26 5.70 -1.36
N GLY A 69 1.56 6.71 -0.84
CA GLY A 69 1.11 7.87 -1.61
C GLY A 69 0.01 7.54 -2.63
N ILE A 70 -0.71 6.44 -2.44
CA ILE A 70 -1.75 5.99 -3.38
C ILE A 70 -3.08 6.55 -2.91
N CYS A 71 -3.60 7.51 -3.66
CA CYS A 71 -4.91 8.09 -3.41
C CYS A 71 -5.98 7.00 -3.55
N ILE A 72 -6.94 6.98 -2.64
CA ILE A 72 -8.01 5.98 -2.59
C ILE A 72 -9.14 6.24 -3.60
N HIS A 73 -8.84 6.93 -4.71
CA HIS A 73 -9.81 7.37 -5.72
C HIS A 73 -10.99 8.10 -5.09
N TYR A 74 -10.69 9.27 -4.54
CA TYR A 74 -11.64 10.36 -4.41
C TYR A 74 -10.93 11.51 -5.10
N ASP A 75 -11.16 11.61 -6.41
CA ASP A 75 -10.52 12.65 -7.20
C ASP A 75 -11.15 14.01 -6.86
N VAL A 76 -10.54 15.07 -7.38
CA VAL A 76 -11.02 16.43 -7.07
C VAL A 76 -12.40 16.62 -7.70
N GLU A 77 -12.62 16.01 -8.86
CA GLU A 77 -13.86 16.04 -9.61
C GLU A 77 -15.03 15.40 -8.82
N GLU A 78 -14.88 14.19 -8.28
CA GLU A 78 -15.85 13.49 -7.44
C GLU A 78 -16.12 14.27 -6.14
N PHE A 79 -15.09 14.87 -5.54
CA PHE A 79 -15.27 15.75 -4.39
C PHE A 79 -16.11 16.98 -4.73
N GLU A 80 -15.85 17.62 -5.87
CA GLU A 80 -16.62 18.77 -6.33
C GLU A 80 -18.07 18.39 -6.63
N GLU A 81 -18.32 17.22 -7.22
CA GLU A 81 -19.66 16.69 -7.45
C GLU A 81 -20.42 16.45 -6.14
N ASP A 82 -19.78 15.85 -5.13
CA ASP A 82 -20.39 15.65 -3.81
C ASP A 82 -20.72 16.98 -3.12
N ILE A 83 -19.82 17.97 -3.20
CA ILE A 83 -20.09 19.32 -2.68
C ILE A 83 -21.30 19.94 -3.40
N GLN A 84 -21.42 19.76 -4.72
CA GLN A 84 -22.57 20.25 -5.46
C GLN A 84 -23.86 19.52 -5.04
N HIS A 85 -23.81 18.20 -4.90
CA HIS A 85 -24.94 17.40 -4.41
C HIS A 85 -25.39 17.81 -3.00
N LEU A 86 -24.46 18.16 -2.11
CA LEU A 86 -24.77 18.65 -0.77
C LEU A 86 -25.46 20.01 -0.81
N ARG A 87 -24.99 20.93 -1.67
CA ARG A 87 -25.65 22.24 -1.89
C ARG A 87 -27.05 22.09 -2.47
N ASP A 88 -27.23 21.24 -3.46
CA ASP A 88 -28.52 21.01 -4.12
C ASP A 88 -29.58 20.46 -3.15
N ARG A 89 -29.13 19.68 -2.16
CA ARG A 89 -29.99 19.14 -1.08
C ARG A 89 -30.18 20.11 0.10
N GLY A 90 -29.48 21.25 0.10
CA GLY A 90 -29.48 22.22 1.21
C GLY A 90 -28.84 21.69 2.48
N TRP A 91 -27.90 20.74 2.38
CA TRP A 91 -27.15 20.19 3.51
C TRP A 91 -25.87 21.00 3.80
N LEU A 92 -25.56 21.97 2.94
CA LEU A 92 -24.40 22.86 2.96
C LEU A 92 -24.82 24.25 2.50
#